data_AF-A0A1F7QYG6-F1
#
_entry.id   AF-A0A1F7QYG6-F1
#
_cell.length_a   1.000
_cell.length_b   1.000
_cell.length_c   1.000
_cell.angle_alpha   90.00
_cell.angle_beta   90.00
_cell.angle_gamma   90.00
#
_symmetry.space_group_name_H-M   'P 1'
#
loop_
_entity.id
_entity.type
_entity.pdbx_description
1 polymer ?
#
loop_
_entity_poly.entity_id
_entity_poly.type
_entity_poly.pdbx_seq_one_letter_code
_entity_poly.pdbx_strand_id
1 'polypeptide(L)'
;MGGLIFLQKGNLDASQRDRDRKTSVNAIYYGLKEAYLPAHQSYPISIDSKTLPYVDPRSFDQVGDDPLYKMHYRGLDCEADACKKFEIKIRLEKESEYKKLSD
;
A
#
# COMPACT_ATOMS: atom_id res chain seq x y z
N MET A 1 -32.40 -26.16 5.64
CA MET A 1 -32.15 -24.71 5.59
C MET A 1 -30.66 -24.48 5.82
N GLY A 2 -29.88 -24.17 4.79
CA GLY A 2 -28.40 -24.13 4.89
C GLY A 2 -27.75 -22.98 4.11
N GLY A 3 -28.40 -21.82 4.02
CA GLY A 3 -27.98 -20.71 3.15
C GLY A 3 -27.26 -19.53 3.82
N LEU A 4 -27.13 -19.49 5.16
CA LEU A 4 -26.69 -18.27 5.87
C LEU A 4 -25.23 -18.28 6.36
N ILE A 5 -24.51 -19.40 6.26
CA ILE A 5 -23.14 -19.52 6.79
C ILE A 5 -22.09 -19.08 5.75
N PHE A 6 -22.34 -19.29 4.45
CA PHE A 6 -21.39 -18.98 3.38
C PHE A 6 -21.20 -17.46 3.15
N LEU A 7 -22.30 -16.69 3.24
CA LEU A 7 -22.27 -15.24 2.98
C LEU A 7 -21.51 -14.46 4.08
N GLN A 8 -21.61 -14.90 5.33
CA GLN A 8 -20.89 -14.27 6.43
C GLN A 8 -19.38 -14.50 6.34
N LYS A 9 -18.95 -15.71 5.97
CA LYS A 9 -17.52 -16.07 5.85
C LYS A 9 -16.83 -15.29 4.72
N GLY A 10 -17.44 -15.18 3.55
CA GLY A 10 -16.89 -14.41 2.43
C GLY A 10 -16.69 -12.91 2.75
N ASN A 11 -17.62 -12.29 3.49
CA ASN A 11 -17.48 -10.90 3.94
C ASN A 11 -16.37 -10.70 4.98
N LEU A 12 -16.20 -11.67 5.90
CA LEU A 12 -15.12 -11.62 6.89
C LEU A 12 -13.75 -11.73 6.22
N ASP A 13 -13.62 -12.61 5.24
CA ASP A 13 -12.37 -12.80 4.50
C ASP A 13 -12.01 -11.55 3.66
N ALA A 14 -12.99 -10.93 2.99
CA ALA A 14 -12.78 -9.67 2.27
C ALA A 14 -12.39 -8.51 3.20
N SER A 15 -13.02 -8.42 4.39
CA SER A 15 -12.68 -7.41 5.38
C SER A 15 -11.28 -7.60 5.95
N GLN A 16 -10.81 -8.85 6.08
CA GLN A 16 -9.43 -9.13 6.49
C GLN A 16 -8.44 -8.70 5.41
N ARG A 17 -8.68 -9.03 4.14
CA ARG A 17 -7.81 -8.60 3.03
C ARG A 17 -7.71 -7.07 2.94
N ASP A 18 -8.80 -6.35 3.19
CA ASP A 18 -8.77 -4.88 3.23
C ASP A 18 -7.94 -4.32 4.39
N ARG A 19 -7.99 -4.97 5.56
CA ARG A 19 -7.10 -4.62 6.69
C ARG A 19 -5.64 -4.88 6.34
N ASP A 20 -5.33 -5.99 5.69
CA ASP A 20 -3.96 -6.35 5.29
C ASP A 20 -3.39 -5.36 4.26
N ARG A 21 -4.23 -4.96 3.30
CA ARG A 21 -3.93 -3.91 2.32
C ARG A 21 -3.63 -2.57 2.96
N LYS A 22 -4.50 -2.10 3.88
CA LYS A 22 -4.27 -0.85 4.63
C LYS A 22 -2.98 -0.92 5.45
N THR A 23 -2.72 -2.06 6.07
CA THR A 23 -1.49 -2.30 6.84
C THR A 23 -0.25 -2.19 5.95
N SER A 24 -0.28 -2.79 4.77
CA SER A 24 0.80 -2.72 3.78
C SER A 24 1.05 -1.28 3.30
N VAL A 25 -0.01 -0.54 2.96
CA VAL A 25 0.09 0.88 2.59
C VAL A 25 0.68 1.71 3.73
N ASN A 26 0.26 1.49 4.98
CA ASN A 26 0.80 2.19 6.13
C ASN A 26 2.27 1.86 6.38
N ALA A 27 2.67 0.59 6.27
CA ALA A 27 4.05 0.18 6.44
C ALA A 27 4.98 0.90 5.44
N ILE A 28 4.58 0.98 4.18
CA ILE A 28 5.32 1.70 3.14
C ILE A 28 5.30 3.21 3.38
N TYR A 29 4.15 3.78 3.73
CA TYR A 29 4.01 5.21 4.03
C TYR A 29 4.98 5.65 5.13
N TYR A 30 5.04 4.92 6.24
CA TYR A 30 5.95 5.22 7.33
C TYR A 30 7.40 4.84 7.01
N GLY A 31 7.64 3.78 6.23
CA GLY A 31 8.98 3.48 5.72
C GLY A 31 9.55 4.64 4.89
N LEU A 32 8.72 5.28 4.06
CA LEU A 32 9.12 6.47 3.30
C LEU A 32 9.37 7.69 4.21
N LYS A 33 8.45 8.00 5.13
CA LYS A 33 8.55 9.21 5.97
C LYS A 33 9.61 9.11 7.07
N GLU A 34 9.71 7.97 7.74
CA GLU A 34 10.48 7.83 8.98
C GLU A 34 11.85 7.19 8.76
N ALA A 35 12.07 6.49 7.64
CA ALA A 35 13.36 5.84 7.34
C ALA A 35 14.00 6.37 6.05
N TYR A 36 13.28 6.41 4.93
CA TYR A 36 13.85 6.83 3.66
C TYR A 36 14.13 8.34 3.62
N LEU A 37 13.14 9.18 3.96
CA LEU A 37 13.28 10.63 3.90
C LEU A 37 14.43 11.16 4.77
N PRO A 38 14.62 10.73 6.03
CA PRO A 38 15.76 11.20 6.83
C PRO A 38 17.12 10.79 6.25
N ALA A 39 17.20 9.64 5.58
CA ALA A 39 18.45 9.14 5.00
C ALA A 39 18.79 9.76 3.64
N HIS A 40 17.79 10.12 2.83
CA HIS A 40 17.95 10.55 1.44
C HIS A 40 17.52 12.00 1.18
N GLN A 41 16.87 12.65 2.14
CA GLN A 41 16.31 14.01 2.05
C GLN A 41 15.34 14.23 0.88
N SER A 42 14.84 13.16 0.29
CA SER A 42 13.88 13.13 -0.82
C SER A 42 13.15 11.77 -0.83
N TYR A 43 12.16 11.61 -1.70
CA TYR A 43 11.46 10.35 -1.96
C TYR A 43 11.88 9.74 -3.30
N PRO A 44 11.82 8.41 -3.46
CA PRO A 44 12.23 7.76 -4.70
C PRO A 44 11.15 7.86 -5.79
N ILE A 45 11.53 7.71 -7.05
CA ILE A 45 10.58 7.66 -8.17
C ILE A 45 9.78 6.34 -8.23
N SER A 46 10.35 5.25 -7.71
CA SER A 46 9.73 3.93 -7.61
C SER A 46 10.04 3.30 -6.26
N ILE A 47 9.23 2.31 -5.87
CA ILE A 47 9.43 1.54 -4.64
C ILE A 47 9.41 0.05 -4.91
N ASP A 48 10.27 -0.65 -4.18
CA ASP A 48 10.37 -2.10 -4.08
C ASP A 48 11.04 -2.48 -2.74
N SER A 49 11.18 -3.78 -2.50
CA SER A 49 11.85 -4.31 -1.30
C SER A 49 13.35 -3.95 -1.20
N LYS A 50 13.98 -3.44 -2.26
CA LYS A 50 15.38 -2.97 -2.25
C LYS A 50 15.45 -1.49 -1.87
N THR A 51 14.51 -0.67 -2.33
CA THR A 51 14.41 0.76 -1.96
C THR A 51 14.01 0.95 -0.50
N LEU A 52 13.19 0.04 0.04
CA LEU A 52 12.67 0.09 1.41
C LEU A 52 12.93 -1.25 2.11
N PRO A 53 14.19 -1.59 2.42
CA PRO A 53 14.56 -2.91 2.96
C PRO A 53 14.04 -3.16 4.39
N TYR A 54 13.56 -2.12 5.06
CA TYR A 54 13.00 -2.17 6.42
C TYR A 54 11.49 -2.47 6.42
N VAL A 55 10.85 -2.46 5.25
CA VAL A 55 9.44 -2.80 5.09
C VAL A 55 9.36 -4.28 4.70
N ASP A 56 8.44 -5.03 5.34
CA ASP A 56 8.21 -6.43 4.99
C ASP A 56 7.95 -6.56 3.46
N PRO A 57 8.74 -7.37 2.73
CA PRO A 57 8.59 -7.55 1.28
C PRO A 57 7.15 -7.87 0.84
N ARG A 58 6.38 -8.57 1.69
CA ARG A 58 4.97 -8.89 1.44
C ARG A 58 4.06 -7.66 1.38
N SER A 59 4.51 -6.50 1.86
CA SER A 59 3.77 -5.24 1.72
C SER A 59 3.79 -4.71 0.28
N PHE A 60 4.80 -5.10 -0.51
CA PHE A 60 4.92 -4.78 -1.93
C PHE A 60 4.19 -5.81 -2.80
N ASP A 61 4.14 -7.06 -2.34
CA ASP A 61 3.39 -8.16 -2.97
C ASP A 61 1.94 -8.13 -2.48
N GLN A 62 1.10 -7.32 -3.12
CA GLN A 62 -0.25 -7.12 -2.61
C GLN A 62 -1.10 -8.40 -2.59
N VAL A 63 -1.96 -8.46 -1.58
CA VAL A 63 -2.79 -9.60 -1.23
C VAL A 63 -3.91 -9.80 -2.26
N GLY A 64 -3.74 -10.82 -3.11
CA GLY A 64 -4.71 -11.31 -4.09
C GLY A 64 -4.20 -11.23 -5.54
N ASP A 65 -4.60 -12.19 -6.37
CA ASP A 65 -4.16 -12.29 -7.77
C ASP A 65 -4.76 -11.21 -8.69
N ASP A 66 -5.71 -10.41 -8.20
CA ASP A 66 -6.44 -9.45 -9.01
C ASP A 66 -5.66 -8.12 -9.12
N PRO A 67 -5.27 -7.69 -10.34
CA PRO A 67 -4.57 -6.43 -10.56
C PRO A 67 -5.40 -5.20 -10.15
N LEU A 68 -6.73 -5.31 -9.97
CA LEU A 68 -7.56 -4.23 -9.42
C LEU A 68 -7.17 -3.83 -8.00
N TYR A 69 -6.63 -4.77 -7.21
CA TYR A 69 -6.20 -4.53 -5.84
C TYR A 69 -4.69 -4.35 -5.73
N LYS A 70 -4.04 -3.90 -6.81
CA LYS A 70 -2.61 -3.59 -6.82
C LYS A 70 -2.34 -2.20 -6.24
N MET A 71 -1.19 -2.05 -5.60
CA MET A 71 -0.74 -0.79 -5.06
C MET A 71 -0.26 0.08 -6.18
N HIS A 72 -0.59 1.37 -6.09
CA HIS A 72 -0.03 2.38 -6.95
C HIS A 72 0.73 3.37 -6.09
N TYR A 73 2.05 3.31 -6.18
CA TYR A 73 2.93 4.36 -5.70
C TYR A 73 3.25 5.33 -6.83
N ARG A 74 3.31 6.62 -6.49
CA ARG A 74 3.75 7.66 -7.41
C ARG A 74 4.54 8.72 -6.64
N GLY A 75 5.79 8.93 -7.03
CA GLY A 75 6.54 10.14 -6.68
C GLY A 75 5.93 11.37 -7.37
N LEU A 76 5.89 12.49 -6.65
CA LEU A 76 5.33 13.77 -7.07
C LEU A 76 6.39 14.87 -6.91
N ASP A 77 6.31 15.90 -7.76
CA ASP A 77 7.25 17.02 -7.81
C ASP A 77 8.71 16.54 -7.89
N CYS A 78 8.97 15.64 -8.85
CA CYS A 78 10.27 15.01 -9.03
C CYS A 78 11.21 15.84 -9.90
N GLU A 79 12.45 15.96 -9.45
CA GLU A 79 13.59 16.47 -10.21
C GLU A 79 14.58 15.31 -10.38
N ALA A 80 14.73 14.83 -11.62
CA ALA A 80 15.41 13.57 -11.93
C ALA A 80 14.84 12.40 -11.09
N ASP A 81 15.67 11.75 -10.27
CA ASP A 81 15.30 10.59 -9.46
C ASP A 81 14.86 10.94 -8.03
N ALA A 82 14.77 12.23 -7.70
CA ALA A 82 14.42 12.73 -6.37
C ALA A 82 13.06 13.44 -6.40
N CYS A 83 12.11 12.95 -5.61
CA CYS A 83 10.76 13.49 -5.49
C CYS A 83 10.56 14.22 -4.16
N LYS A 84 9.85 15.36 -4.17
CA LYS A 84 9.53 16.12 -2.95
C LYS A 84 8.33 15.55 -2.22
N LYS A 85 7.42 14.91 -2.96
CA LYS A 85 6.18 14.33 -2.44
C LYS A 85 5.94 12.94 -3.00
N PHE A 86 5.00 12.22 -2.43
CA PHE A 86 4.52 10.97 -2.97
C PHE A 86 3.05 10.72 -2.65
N GLU A 87 2.47 9.78 -3.40
CA GLU A 87 1.11 9.29 -3.25
C GLU A 87 1.14 7.76 -3.28
N ILE A 88 0.45 7.12 -2.33
CA ILE A 88 0.15 5.68 -2.35
C ILE A 88 -1.36 5.50 -2.43
N LYS A 89 -1.82 4.70 -3.38
CA LYS A 89 -3.24 4.36 -3.57
C LYS A 89 -3.43 2.86 -3.69
N ILE A 90 -4.55 2.39 -3.18
CA ILE A 90 -5.02 1.02 -3.37
C ILE A 90 -6.55 0.98 -3.34
N ARG A 91 -7.16 0.09 -4.13
CA ARG A 91 -8.57 -0.24 -3.98
C ARG A 91 -8.78 -1.28 -2.88
N LEU A 92 -9.94 -1.22 -2.25
CA LEU A 92 -10.40 -2.17 -1.26
C LEU A 92 -11.59 -2.95 -1.81
N GLU A 93 -11.84 -4.15 -1.28
CA GLU A 93 -12.94 -5.02 -1.72
C GLU A 93 -14.28 -4.60 -1.13
N LYS A 94 -14.27 -4.16 0.13
CA LYS A 94 -15.46 -3.76 0.89
C LYS A 94 -15.60 -2.24 0.98
N GLU A 95 -14.50 -1.53 0.81
CA GLU A 95 -14.41 -0.07 0.85
C GLU A 95 -14.00 0.48 -0.53
N SER A 96 -13.95 1.80 -0.68
CA SER A 96 -13.56 2.42 -1.95
C SER A 96 -12.03 2.46 -2.13
N GLU A 97 -11.45 3.64 -2.33
CA GLU A 97 -10.00 3.82 -2.47
C GLU A 97 -9.41 4.20 -1.11
N TYR A 98 -8.32 3.54 -0.74
CA TYR A 98 -7.48 3.94 0.37
C TYR A 98 -6.22 4.63 -0.15
N LYS A 99 -6.00 5.86 0.34
CA LYS A 99 -4.97 6.76 -0.16
C LYS A 99 -4.17 7.37 0.97
N LYS A 100 -2.85 7.47 0.77
CA LYS A 100 -1.92 8.22 1.61
C LYS A 100 -1.09 9.18 0.75
N LEU A 101 -0.88 10.39 1.26
CA LEU A 101 -0.07 11.43 0.63
C LEU A 101 0.97 11.90 1.63
N SER A 102 2.17 12.23 1.15
CA SER A 102 3.10 13.05 1.92
C SER A 102 2.63 14.49 1.92
N ASP A 103 2.74 15.15 3.07
CA ASP A 103 2.49 16.59 3.24
C ASP A 103 3.56 17.44 2.50
#